data_AF-A0A835A5A0-F1
#
_entry.id   AF-A0A835A5A0-F1
#
_cell.length_a   1.000
_cell.length_b   1.000
_cell.length_c   1.000
_cell.angle_alpha   90.00
_cell.angle_beta   90.00
_cell.angle_gamma   90.00
#
_symmetry.space_group_name_H-M   'P 1'
#
loop_
_entity.id
_entity.type
_entity.pdbx_description
1 polymer ?
#
loop_
_entity_poly.entity_id
_entity_poly.type
_entity_poly.pdbx_seq_one_letter_code
_entity_poly.pdbx_strand_id
1 'polypeptide(L)'
;MEVVSAAHGVLGPLLGKLNSLLADECARLKGVRREIRSLRSELISMHAAVQTYNMLQNPNAQVKAWISLVRELAYDTEDVIDKFVHQLGMAATMVASRSSSGRLLADSRHLGLAAE
;
A
#
# COMPACT_ATOMS: atom_id res chain seq x y z
N MET A 1 4.34 7.51 30.31
CA MET A 1 5.04 7.88 29.06
C MET A 1 5.40 6.57 28.39
N GLU A 2 4.58 6.08 27.45
CA GLU A 2 4.91 4.86 26.73
C GLU A 2 6.16 5.12 25.88
N VAL A 3 7.21 4.35 26.15
CA VAL A 3 8.41 4.37 25.33
C VAL A 3 8.04 3.66 24.03
N VAL A 4 7.69 4.43 23.01
CA VAL A 4 7.51 3.92 21.65
C VAL A 4 8.88 3.46 21.17
N SER A 5 9.22 2.20 21.45
CA SER A 5 10.40 1.54 20.92
C SER A 5 10.34 1.60 19.40
N ALA A 6 11.45 1.97 18.75
CA ALA A 6 11.58 2.11 17.30
C ALA A 6 11.12 0.87 16.49
N ALA A 7 10.94 -0.29 17.15
CA ALA A 7 10.32 -1.48 16.56
C ALA A 7 8.83 -1.30 16.19
N HIS A 8 8.11 -0.34 16.78
CA HIS A 8 6.75 0.04 16.36
C HIS A 8 6.70 0.85 15.06
N GLY A 9 7.83 1.45 14.64
CA GLY A 9 7.80 2.62 13.75
C GLY A 9 7.18 2.40 12.37
N VAL A 10 7.40 1.24 11.74
CA VAL A 10 7.03 1.02 10.32
C VAL A 10 5.94 -0.02 10.10
N LEU A 11 5.89 -1.09 10.91
CA LEU A 11 4.88 -2.15 10.75
C LEU A 11 3.45 -1.65 10.95
N GLY A 12 3.23 -0.77 11.94
CA GLY A 12 1.92 -0.17 12.18
C GLY A 12 1.41 0.65 10.98
N PRO A 13 2.16 1.67 10.52
CA PRO A 13 1.82 2.42 9.32
C PRO A 13 1.62 1.55 8.07
N LEU A 14 2.50 0.58 7.83
CA LEU A 14 2.39 -0.36 6.70
C LEU A 14 1.08 -1.16 6.75
N LEU A 15 0.70 -1.69 7.92
CA LEU A 15 -0.58 -2.37 8.10
C LEU A 15 -1.79 -1.44 7.86
N GLY A 16 -1.65 -0.15 8.16
CA GLY A 16 -2.61 0.88 7.80
C GLY A 16 -2.76 1.04 6.29
N LYS A 17 -1.64 1.17 5.56
CA LYS A 17 -1.62 1.27 4.08
C LYS A 17 -2.26 0.05 3.41
N LEU A 18 -1.93 -1.15 3.86
CA LEU A 18 -2.52 -2.40 3.35
C LEU A 18 -4.04 -2.46 3.60
N ASN A 19 -4.51 -1.91 4.72
CA ASN A 19 -5.95 -1.78 5.01
C ASN A 19 -6.64 -0.87 3.99
N SER A 20 -6.07 0.30 3.72
CA SER A 20 -6.59 1.24 2.73
C SER A 20 -6.68 0.60 1.34
N LEU A 21 -5.64 -0.13 0.91
CA LEU A 21 -5.65 -0.86 -0.36
C LEU A 21 -6.73 -1.96 -0.45
N LEU A 22 -7.08 -2.59 0.68
CA LEU A 22 -8.14 -3.61 0.72
C LEU A 22 -9.55 -3.02 0.75
N ALA A 23 -9.67 -1.78 1.24
CA ALA A 23 -10.91 -1.01 1.31
C ALA A 23 -11.22 -0.27 -0.01
N ASP A 24 -10.18 0.18 -0.71
CA ASP A 24 -10.30 0.93 -1.96
C ASP A 24 -10.54 0.02 -3.18
N GLU A 25 -11.14 0.57 -4.23
CA GLU A 25 -11.46 -0.13 -5.48
C GLU A 25 -10.20 -0.53 -6.30
N CYS A 26 -8.99 -0.22 -5.79
CA CYS A 26 -7.68 -0.65 -6.32
C CYS A 26 -7.57 -2.17 -6.52
N ALA A 27 -8.43 -2.94 -5.86
CA ALA A 27 -8.59 -4.38 -6.01
C ALA A 27 -9.30 -4.84 -7.31
N ARG A 28 -9.38 -4.00 -8.36
CA ARG A 28 -9.98 -4.39 -9.65
C ARG A 28 -9.36 -5.65 -10.27
N LEU A 29 -8.16 -6.02 -9.83
CA LEU A 29 -7.55 -7.33 -10.06
C LEU A 29 -7.77 -8.22 -8.83
N LYS A 30 -8.79 -9.11 -8.89
CA LYS A 30 -9.13 -10.05 -7.81
C LYS A 30 -7.91 -10.84 -7.27
N GLY A 31 -6.91 -11.12 -8.13
CA GLY A 31 -5.66 -11.79 -7.75
C GLY A 31 -4.81 -10.96 -6.78
N VAL A 32 -4.61 -9.68 -7.07
CA VAL A 32 -3.79 -8.76 -6.25
C VAL A 32 -4.42 -8.56 -4.87
N ARG A 33 -5.75 -8.47 -4.79
CA ARG A 33 -6.46 -8.34 -3.49
C ARG A 33 -6.19 -9.53 -2.56
N ARG A 34 -6.09 -10.74 -3.10
CA ARG A 34 -5.78 -11.95 -2.33
C ARG A 34 -4.36 -11.88 -1.77
N GLU A 35 -3.40 -11.46 -2.58
CA GLU A 35 -2.00 -11.35 -2.17
C GLU A 35 -1.80 -10.27 -1.11
N ILE A 36 -2.41 -9.10 -1.27
CA ILE A 36 -2.40 -8.03 -0.25
C ILE A 36 -2.96 -8.53 1.09
N ARG A 37 -4.00 -9.38 1.06
CA ARG A 37 -4.57 -9.98 2.27
C ARG A 37 -3.63 -10.98 2.94
N SER A 38 -2.94 -11.81 2.15
CA SER A 38 -1.92 -12.76 2.67
C SER A 38 -0.79 -12.00 3.33
N LEU A 39 -0.21 -11.04 2.62
CA LEU A 39 0.87 -10.19 3.11
C LEU A 39 0.48 -9.47 4.41
N ARG A 40 -0.73 -8.90 4.48
CA ARG A 40 -1.26 -8.30 5.71
C ARG A 40 -1.30 -9.30 6.87
N SER A 41 -1.79 -10.53 6.63
CA SER A 41 -1.89 -11.55 7.68
C SER A 41 -0.53 -11.96 8.20
N GLU A 42 0.44 -12.14 7.31
CA GLU A 42 1.83 -12.47 7.65
C GLU A 42 2.48 -11.35 8.48
N LEU A 43 2.32 -10.09 8.06
CA LEU A 43 2.86 -8.93 8.78
C LEU A 43 2.19 -8.72 10.15
N ILE A 44 0.89 -9.00 10.30
CA ILE A 44 0.22 -9.00 11.61
C ILE A 44 0.85 -10.03 12.54
N SER A 45 1.11 -11.24 12.04
CA SER A 45 1.75 -12.30 12.81
C SER A 45 3.15 -11.90 13.27
N MET A 46 3.97 -11.34 12.35
CA MET A 46 5.30 -10.85 12.68
C MET A 46 5.26 -9.67 13.66
N HIS A 47 4.34 -8.72 13.49
CA HIS A 47 4.16 -7.59 14.40
C HIS A 47 3.80 -8.05 15.82
N ALA A 48 2.89 -9.01 15.96
CA ALA A 48 2.54 -9.59 17.25
C ALA A 48 3.75 -10.25 17.92
N ALA A 49 4.53 -11.04 17.17
CA ALA A 49 5.75 -11.67 17.68
C ALA A 49 6.80 -10.64 18.11
N VAL A 50 7.06 -9.60 17.32
CA VAL A 50 7.95 -8.49 17.66
C VAL A 50 7.49 -7.78 18.94
N GLN A 51 6.18 -7.53 19.09
CA GLN A 51 5.62 -6.95 20.31
C GLN A 51 5.88 -7.84 21.53
N THR A 52 5.64 -9.15 21.42
CA THR A 52 5.93 -10.10 22.50
C THR A 52 7.40 -10.08 22.90
N TYR A 53 8.32 -10.08 21.94
CA TYR A 53 9.76 -10.08 22.24
C TYR A 53 10.27 -8.75 22.78
N ASN A 54 9.69 -7.62 22.40
CA ASN A 54 10.04 -6.31 22.95
C ASN A 54 9.63 -6.16 24.42
N MET A 55 8.69 -6.97 24.92
CA MET A 55 8.32 -7.00 26.33
C MET A 55 9.33 -7.79 27.19
N LEU A 56 10.26 -8.53 26.58
CA LEU A 56 11.32 -9.21 27.31
C LEU A 56 12.33 -8.20 27.84
N GLN A 57 12.69 -8.30 29.13
CA GLN A 57 13.69 -7.40 29.73
C GLN A 57 15.08 -7.57 29.11
N ASN A 58 15.46 -8.80 28.72
CA ASN A 58 16.77 -9.13 28.16
C ASN A 58 16.67 -10.17 27.03
N PRO A 59 16.19 -9.78 25.83
CA PRO A 59 16.17 -10.68 24.69
C PRO A 59 17.61 -11.05 24.28
N ASN A 60 17.83 -12.32 23.95
CA ASN A 60 19.13 -12.80 23.49
C ASN A 60 19.51 -12.18 22.13
N ALA A 61 20.77 -12.35 21.72
CA ALA A 61 21.28 -11.77 20.47
C ALA A 61 20.51 -12.24 19.22
N GLN A 62 20.07 -13.50 19.20
CA GLN A 62 19.30 -14.06 18.08
C GLN A 62 17.93 -13.37 17.93
N VAL A 63 17.23 -13.14 19.04
CA VAL A 63 15.94 -12.43 19.05
C VAL A 63 16.12 -10.99 18.58
N LYS A 64 17.16 -10.29 19.06
CA LYS A 64 17.47 -8.93 18.61
C LYS A 64 17.75 -8.86 17.11
N ALA A 65 18.54 -9.80 16.58
CA ALA A 65 18.84 -9.88 15.15
C ALA A 65 17.57 -10.15 14.32
N TRP A 66 16.72 -11.08 14.78
CA TRP A 66 15.45 -11.38 14.11
C TRP A 66 14.51 -10.16 14.06
N ILE A 67 14.40 -9.40 15.16
CA ILE A 67 13.61 -8.14 15.18
C ILE A 67 14.16 -7.13 14.16
N SER A 68 15.48 -7.05 13.97
CA SER A 68 16.08 -6.19 12.94
C SER A 68 15.66 -6.62 11.53
N LEU A 69 15.76 -7.92 11.23
CA LEU A 69 15.37 -8.48 9.94
C LEU A 69 13.90 -8.22 9.62
N VAL A 70 13.01 -8.37 10.61
CA VAL A 70 11.58 -8.07 10.44
C VAL A 70 11.37 -6.58 10.15
N ARG A 71 12.18 -5.69 10.74
CA ARG A 71 12.11 -4.26 10.47
C ARG A 71 12.59 -3.91 9.06
N GLU A 72 13.71 -4.48 8.63
CA GLU A 72 14.25 -4.32 7.27
C GLU A 72 13.24 -4.81 6.23
N LEU A 73 12.67 -6.00 6.44
CA LEU A 73 11.60 -6.54 5.59
C LEU A 73 10.39 -5.59 5.50
N ALA A 74 10.01 -4.97 6.62
CA ALA A 74 8.89 -4.04 6.65
C ALA A 74 9.18 -2.76 5.85
N TYR A 75 10.42 -2.23 5.90
CA TYR A 75 10.83 -1.11 5.06
C TYR A 75 10.84 -1.48 3.57
N ASP A 76 11.41 -2.64 3.21
CA ASP A 76 11.42 -3.12 1.83
C ASP A 76 9.99 -3.29 1.28
N THR A 77 9.09 -3.80 2.12
CA THR A 77 7.68 -3.97 1.76
C THR A 77 6.97 -2.63 1.62
N GLU A 78 7.21 -1.68 2.51
CA GLU A 78 6.66 -0.33 2.43
C GLU A 78 7.06 0.36 1.12
N ASP A 79 8.34 0.29 0.74
CA ASP A 79 8.85 0.84 -0.51
C ASP A 79 8.16 0.25 -1.75
N VAL A 80 7.91 -1.06 -1.74
CA VAL A 80 7.20 -1.74 -2.83
C VAL A 80 5.73 -1.29 -2.88
N ILE A 81 5.06 -1.19 -1.74
CA ILE A 81 3.66 -0.75 -1.66
C ILE A 81 3.52 0.72 -2.09
N ASP A 82 4.43 1.61 -1.68
CA ASP A 82 4.38 3.02 -2.07
C ASP A 82 4.60 3.20 -3.58
N LYS A 83 5.51 2.42 -4.19
CA LYS A 83 5.68 2.38 -5.65
C LYS A 83 4.40 1.88 -6.35
N PHE A 84 3.77 0.83 -5.83
CA PHE A 84 2.53 0.29 -6.38
C PHE A 84 1.39 1.31 -6.33
N VAL A 85 1.19 1.98 -5.19
CA VAL A 85 0.18 3.04 -5.02
C VAL A 85 0.45 4.20 -5.97
N HIS A 86 1.71 4.64 -6.10
CA HIS A 86 2.08 5.72 -7.01
C HIS A 86 1.74 5.37 -8.47
N GLN A 87 2.07 4.16 -8.92
CA GLN A 87 1.76 3.68 -10.28
C GLN A 87 0.25 3.58 -10.53
N LEU A 88 -0.54 3.14 -9.54
CA LEU A 88 -2.00 3.11 -9.62
C LEU A 88 -2.58 4.52 -9.78
N GLY A 89 -2.10 5.48 -8.99
CA GLY A 89 -2.52 6.89 -9.09
C GLY A 89 -2.23 7.47 -10.48
N MET A 90 -1.02 7.27 -11.00
CA MET A 90 -0.65 7.70 -12.36
C MET A 90 -1.52 7.09 -13.45
N ALA A 91 -1.85 5.79 -13.34
CA ALA A 91 -2.76 5.14 -14.28
C ALA A 91 -4.17 5.76 -14.24
N ALA A 92 -4.70 6.05 -13.05
CA ALA A 92 -5.99 6.71 -12.90
C ALA A 92 -6.00 8.12 -13.53
N THR A 93 -4.95 8.91 -13.33
CA THR A 93 -4.80 10.24 -13.94
C THR A 93 -4.72 10.17 -15.46
N MET A 94 -3.98 9.22 -16.02
CA MET A 94 -3.89 9.02 -17.48
C MET A 94 -5.25 8.63 -18.09
N VAL A 95 -6.02 7.77 -17.42
CA VAL A 95 -7.37 7.39 -17.86
C VAL A 95 -8.31 8.59 -17.81
N ALA A 96 -8.25 9.41 -16.76
CA ALA A 96 -9.07 10.62 -16.64
C ALA A 96 -8.77 11.63 -17.77
N SER A 97 -7.49 11.85 -18.09
CA SER A 97 -7.04 12.76 -19.15
C SER A 97 -7.45 12.28 -20.56
N ARG A 98 -7.41 10.96 -20.81
CA ARG A 98 -7.94 10.37 -22.05
C ARG A 98 -9.46 10.53 -22.16
N SER A 99 -10.19 10.37 -21.06
CA SER A 99 -11.66 10.49 -21.06
C SER A 99 -12.17 11.92 -21.28
N SER A 100 -11.38 12.92 -20.89
CA SER A 100 -11.68 14.34 -21.11
C SER A 100 -11.32 14.77 -22.54
N SER A 101 -10.19 14.31 -23.06
CA SER A 101 -9.80 14.52 -24.47
C SER A 101 -10.79 13.87 -25.46
N GLY A 102 -11.28 12.67 -25.15
CA GLY A 102 -12.28 11.98 -25.99
C GLY A 102 -13.65 12.65 -26.02
N ARG A 103 -14.06 13.31 -24.92
CA ARG A 103 -15.33 14.06 -24.86
C ARG A 103 -15.30 15.34 -25.69
N LEU A 104 -14.18 16.08 -25.68
CA LEU A 104 -14.01 17.29 -26.50
C LEU A 104 -14.09 17.01 -28.01
N LEU A 105 -13.58 15.85 -28.46
CA LEU A 105 -13.65 15.44 -29.86
C LEU A 105 -15.05 14.99 -30.30
N ALA A 106 -15.89 14.50 -29.38
CA ALA A 106 -17.27 14.13 -29.68
C ALA A 106 -18.17 15.36 -29.86
N ASP A 107 -17.95 16.40 -29.05
CA ASP A 107 -18.76 17.63 -29.07
C ASP A 107 -18.50 18.48 -30.34
N SER A 108 -17.28 18.43 -30.89
CA SER A 108 -16.91 19.16 -32.10
C SER A 108 -17.54 18.62 -33.40
N ARG A 109 -18.15 17.42 -33.39
CA ARG A 109 -18.78 16.84 -34.58
C ARG A 109 -20.22 17.29 -34.81
N HIS A 110 -20.85 17.96 -33.83
CA HIS A 110 -22.25 18.36 -33.93
C HIS A 110 -22.46 19.80 -34.42
N LEU A 111 -21.39 20.58 -34.58
CA LEU A 111 -21.45 22.00 -34.98
C LEU A 111 -21.15 22.26 -36.46
N GLY A 112 -20.97 21.22 -37.27
CA GLY A 112 -20.60 21.32 -38.70
C GLY A 112 -21.73 21.14 -39.71
N LEU A 113 -23.01 21.08 -39.30
CA LEU A 113 -24.12 20.64 -40.18
C LEU A 113 -25.30 21.63 -40.24
N ALA A 114 -25.01 22.93 -40.33
CA ALA A 114 -26.02 23.99 -40.47
C ALA A 114 -25.64 25.07 -41.50
N ALA A 115 -25.08 24.64 -42.64
CA ALA A 115 -24.84 25.53 -43.78
C ALA A 115 -25.12 24.80 -45.10
N GLU A 116 -26.40 24.51 -45.36
CA GLU A 116 -26.97 24.40 -46.70
C GLU A 116 -28.33 25.11 -46.72
#